data_AF-A0A1H1VU25-F1
#
_entry.id   AF-A0A1H1VU25-F1
#
_cell.length_a   1.000
_cell.length_b   1.000
_cell.length_c   1.000
_cell.angle_alpha   90.00
_cell.angle_beta   90.00
_cell.angle_gamma   90.00
#
_symmetry.space_group_name_H-M   'P 1'
#
loop_
_entity.id
_entity.type
_entity.pdbx_description
1 polymer ?
#
loop_
_entity_poly.entity_id
_entity_poly.type
_entity_poly.pdbx_seq_one_letter_code
_entity_poly.pdbx_strand_id
1 'polypeptide(L)'
;MRLTKPDFCSMQMLDKAIQERQNGINRAYFNSISAEWRSRVSVYVTHGGTPNLVPTWPAIDAHKVKFLNLYDYPAEESSQGIMLKSLRDEHLLKLCPACGNIGSPTTLDHYLPKAKYPHFSITPANLSPMCTKCQGLKGEKTGNKKEPQFFIHPYFHKFTEFQILTLKISPPFNQPSFILSPHPRWTGWRLKLITSHMRELEIEKRYVNFFKAENIRLIRHSSIRRRKGQDVFDAIESKCEELEYPTKNSWEYIFYLSVLENEEFIEYLSNEELPIYP
;
A
#
# COMPACT_ATOMS: atom_id res chain seq x y z
N MET A 1 4.31 0.12 2.78
CA MET A 1 4.29 0.61 4.17
C MET A 1 3.51 -0.36 5.05
N ARG A 2 4.03 -0.69 6.23
CA ARG A 2 3.29 -1.48 7.22
C ARG A 2 2.15 -0.63 7.80
N LEU A 3 0.97 -1.24 7.93
CA LEU A 3 -0.14 -0.66 8.67
C LEU A 3 -0.37 -1.43 9.97
N THR A 4 -0.88 -0.73 10.98
CA THR A 4 -1.51 -1.37 12.13
C THR A 4 -2.76 -2.09 11.65
N LYS A 5 -3.06 -3.26 12.23
CA LYS A 5 -4.31 -3.97 11.92
C LYS A 5 -5.52 -3.11 12.32
N PRO A 6 -6.65 -3.21 11.61
CA PRO A 6 -7.90 -2.60 12.03
C PRO A 6 -8.28 -2.97 13.46
N ASP A 7 -8.81 -2.02 14.21
CA ASP A 7 -9.38 -2.26 15.55
C ASP A 7 -10.65 -3.14 15.49
N PHE A 8 -11.29 -3.19 14.32
CA PHE A 8 -12.42 -4.07 14.05
C PHE A 8 -11.98 -5.53 13.92
N CYS A 9 -12.40 -6.37 14.86
CA CYS A 9 -12.16 -7.81 14.81
C CYS A 9 -12.92 -8.47 13.64
N SER A 10 -12.18 -9.15 12.76
CA SER A 10 -12.76 -9.86 11.60
C SER A 10 -13.82 -10.90 11.95
N MET A 11 -13.64 -11.60 13.07
CA MET A 11 -14.58 -12.64 13.50
C MET A 11 -15.87 -12.03 14.05
N GLN A 12 -15.74 -10.99 14.89
CA GLN A 12 -16.89 -10.28 15.45
C GLN A 12 -17.69 -9.54 14.37
N MET A 13 -17.02 -9.03 13.34
CA MET A 13 -17.71 -8.36 12.23
C MET A 13 -18.62 -9.32 11.46
N LEU A 14 -18.17 -10.55 11.24
CA LEU A 14 -18.99 -11.62 10.66
C LEU A 14 -20.19 -11.95 11.56
N ASP A 15 -19.95 -12.14 12.87
CA ASP A 15 -21.02 -12.49 13.81
C ASP A 15 -22.12 -11.39 13.84
N LYS A 16 -21.70 -10.12 13.92
CA LYS A 16 -22.58 -8.95 13.86
C LYS A 16 -23.37 -8.89 12.55
N ALA A 17 -22.70 -9.10 11.42
CA ALA A 17 -23.36 -9.11 10.12
C ALA A 17 -24.43 -10.21 10.01
N ILE A 18 -24.21 -11.39 10.59
CA ILE A 18 -25.22 -12.46 10.65
C ILE A 18 -26.36 -12.06 11.60
N GLN A 19 -26.05 -11.52 12.78
CA GLN A 19 -27.04 -11.09 13.77
C GLN A 19 -27.99 -10.00 13.22
N GLU A 20 -27.46 -9.01 12.49
CA GLU A 20 -28.26 -7.94 11.88
C GLU A 20 -29.20 -8.44 10.77
N ARG A 21 -29.03 -9.69 10.30
CA ARG A 21 -29.83 -10.27 9.21
C ARG A 21 -30.89 -11.25 9.67
N GLN A 22 -31.11 -11.39 10.98
CA GLN A 22 -32.10 -12.34 11.52
C GLN A 22 -33.55 -12.00 11.17
N ASN A 23 -33.84 -10.80 10.68
CA ASN A 23 -35.18 -10.41 10.22
C ASN A 23 -35.29 -10.31 8.69
N GLY A 24 -34.24 -10.67 7.94
CA GLY A 24 -34.17 -10.52 6.48
C GLY A 24 -34.38 -11.82 5.71
N ILE A 25 -34.65 -11.68 4.41
CA ILE A 25 -34.84 -12.81 3.47
C ILE A 25 -33.63 -13.77 3.39
N ASN A 26 -32.43 -13.28 3.77
CA ASN A 26 -31.19 -14.05 3.72
C ASN A 26 -30.85 -14.76 5.04
N ARG A 27 -31.72 -14.68 6.06
CA ARG A 27 -31.49 -15.28 7.39
C ARG A 27 -31.10 -16.75 7.32
N ALA A 28 -31.94 -17.58 6.71
CA ALA A 28 -31.74 -19.02 6.67
C ALA A 28 -30.41 -19.39 5.99
N TYR A 29 -30.07 -18.65 4.92
CA TYR A 29 -28.82 -18.84 4.20
C TYR A 29 -27.59 -18.49 5.04
N PHE A 30 -27.54 -17.31 5.64
CA PHE A 30 -26.36 -16.92 6.44
C PHE A 30 -26.21 -17.76 7.70
N ASN A 31 -27.32 -18.20 8.31
CA ASN A 31 -27.28 -19.11 9.45
C ASN A 31 -26.72 -20.48 9.06
N SER A 32 -27.12 -21.04 7.91
CA SER A 32 -26.67 -22.37 7.48
C SER A 32 -25.18 -22.44 7.16
N ILE A 33 -24.56 -21.34 6.72
CA ILE A 33 -23.13 -21.28 6.39
C ILE A 33 -22.26 -20.67 7.49
N SER A 34 -22.85 -20.22 8.60
CA SER A 34 -22.19 -19.40 9.63
C SER A 34 -20.90 -20.02 10.16
N ALA A 35 -20.93 -21.31 10.51
CA ALA A 35 -19.77 -22.04 11.03
C ALA A 35 -18.63 -22.15 10.00
N GLU A 36 -18.94 -22.45 8.74
CA GLU A 36 -17.93 -22.53 7.68
C GLU A 36 -17.37 -21.14 7.34
N TRP A 37 -18.23 -20.12 7.27
CA TRP A 37 -17.79 -18.75 7.03
C TRP A 37 -16.82 -18.29 8.13
N ARG A 38 -17.15 -18.57 9.39
CA ARG A 38 -16.28 -18.32 10.55
C ARG A 38 -14.93 -19.04 10.40
N SER A 39 -14.95 -20.33 10.08
CA SER A 39 -13.72 -21.11 9.85
C SER A 39 -12.84 -20.49 8.76
N ARG A 40 -13.42 -20.06 7.64
CA ARG A 40 -12.69 -19.43 6.52
C ARG A 40 -12.08 -18.08 6.89
N VAL A 41 -12.80 -17.24 7.65
CA VAL A 41 -12.22 -15.98 8.16
C VAL A 41 -11.06 -16.26 9.12
N SER A 42 -11.17 -17.29 9.95
CA SER A 42 -10.06 -17.72 10.82
C SER A 42 -8.83 -18.15 10.02
N VAL A 43 -9.03 -18.95 8.95
CA VAL A 43 -7.95 -19.34 8.02
C VAL A 43 -7.31 -18.11 7.38
N TYR A 44 -8.10 -17.12 6.95
CA TYR A 44 -7.56 -15.86 6.42
C TYR A 44 -6.65 -15.16 7.42
N VAL A 45 -7.14 -14.95 8.65
CA VAL A 45 -6.41 -14.20 9.69
C VAL A 45 -5.13 -14.94 10.09
N THR A 46 -5.18 -16.27 10.17
CA THR A 46 -4.04 -17.12 10.52
C THR A 46 -2.94 -17.05 9.46
N HIS A 47 -3.31 -17.10 8.17
CA HIS A 47 -2.37 -17.12 7.06
C HIS A 47 -2.15 -15.76 6.39
N GLY A 48 -2.66 -14.68 6.99
CA GLY A 48 -2.52 -13.32 6.46
C GLY A 48 -2.99 -13.16 5.01
N GLY A 49 -4.05 -13.86 4.63
CA GLY A 49 -4.59 -13.79 3.27
C GLY A 49 -3.71 -14.44 2.19
N THR A 50 -2.65 -15.18 2.50
CA THR A 50 -1.77 -15.79 1.48
C THR A 50 -2.59 -16.65 0.50
N PRO A 51 -2.63 -16.31 -0.82
CA PRO A 51 -3.59 -16.89 -1.75
C PRO A 51 -3.61 -18.42 -1.83
N ASN A 52 -2.45 -19.07 -1.71
CA ASN A 52 -2.36 -20.54 -1.78
C ASN A 52 -2.74 -21.24 -0.46
N LEU A 53 -2.83 -20.50 0.65
CA LEU A 53 -3.20 -21.02 1.97
C LEU A 53 -4.64 -20.66 2.35
N VAL A 54 -5.26 -19.76 1.58
CA VAL A 54 -6.63 -19.29 1.80
C VAL A 54 -7.48 -19.65 0.59
N PRO A 55 -8.25 -20.75 0.64
CA PRO A 55 -8.99 -21.26 -0.52
C PRO A 55 -10.19 -20.38 -0.88
N THR A 56 -10.58 -20.40 -2.15
CA THR A 56 -11.89 -19.90 -2.59
C THR A 56 -13.01 -20.74 -2.00
N TRP A 57 -14.26 -20.30 -2.18
CA TRP A 57 -15.43 -20.99 -1.64
C TRP A 57 -16.49 -21.24 -2.73
N PRO A 58 -16.31 -22.27 -3.57
CA PRO A 58 -17.22 -22.54 -4.69
C PRO A 58 -18.68 -22.74 -4.27
N ALA A 59 -18.93 -23.27 -3.07
CA ALA A 59 -20.27 -23.50 -2.55
C ALA A 59 -21.12 -22.22 -2.38
N ILE A 60 -20.50 -21.04 -2.37
CA ILE A 60 -21.22 -19.76 -2.29
C ILE A 60 -21.31 -19.03 -3.64
N ASP A 61 -20.83 -19.60 -4.74
CA ASP A 61 -20.76 -18.91 -6.03
C ASP A 61 -22.14 -18.47 -6.53
N ALA A 62 -23.15 -19.36 -6.43
CA ALA A 62 -24.56 -19.05 -6.76
C ALA A 62 -25.16 -17.95 -5.87
N HIS A 63 -24.51 -17.60 -4.76
CA HIS A 63 -24.95 -16.61 -3.79
C HIS A 63 -23.94 -15.46 -3.61
N LYS A 64 -22.94 -15.35 -4.48
CA LYS A 64 -21.87 -14.34 -4.44
C LYS A 64 -22.42 -12.92 -4.23
N VAL A 65 -23.50 -12.56 -4.92
CA VAL A 65 -24.14 -11.24 -4.82
C VAL A 65 -24.55 -10.91 -3.37
N LYS A 66 -24.98 -11.90 -2.57
CA LYS A 66 -25.37 -11.68 -1.17
C LYS A 66 -24.22 -11.12 -0.33
N PHE A 67 -22.99 -11.56 -0.60
CA PHE A 67 -21.79 -11.09 0.08
C PHE A 67 -21.27 -9.76 -0.46
N LEU A 68 -21.36 -9.57 -1.78
CA LEU A 68 -20.97 -8.30 -2.40
C LEU A 68 -21.85 -7.16 -1.88
N ASN A 69 -23.16 -7.39 -1.76
CA ASN A 69 -24.09 -6.40 -1.22
C ASN A 69 -23.78 -5.98 0.22
N LEU A 70 -23.13 -6.84 1.03
CA LEU A 70 -22.68 -6.46 2.38
C LEU A 70 -21.68 -5.30 2.35
N TYR A 71 -20.90 -5.19 1.26
CA TYR A 71 -19.86 -4.19 1.07
C TYR A 71 -20.31 -3.06 0.15
N ASP A 72 -21.03 -3.37 -0.93
CA ASP A 72 -21.42 -2.40 -1.96
C ASP A 72 -22.62 -1.54 -1.56
N TYR A 73 -23.51 -2.09 -0.72
CA TYR A 73 -24.73 -1.41 -0.26
C TYR A 73 -24.94 -1.59 1.25
N PRO A 74 -23.97 -1.24 2.11
CA PRO A 74 -24.17 -1.31 3.56
C PRO A 74 -25.16 -0.24 3.99
N ALA A 75 -26.10 -0.59 4.87
CA ALA A 75 -26.86 0.42 5.60
C ALA A 75 -25.89 1.22 6.49
N GLU A 76 -26.03 2.54 6.57
CA GLU A 76 -25.08 3.41 7.30
C GLU A 76 -24.91 2.99 8.76
N GLU A 77 -26.01 2.65 9.42
CA GLU A 77 -26.06 2.23 10.83
C GLU A 77 -25.68 0.76 11.07
N SER A 78 -25.42 -0.01 10.01
CA SER A 78 -25.00 -1.40 10.16
C SER A 78 -23.56 -1.50 10.66
N SER A 79 -23.23 -2.57 11.37
CA SER A 79 -21.87 -2.80 11.90
C SER A 79 -20.80 -2.73 10.81
N GLN A 80 -21.07 -3.33 9.64
CA GLN A 80 -20.16 -3.21 8.49
C GLN A 80 -20.17 -1.80 7.86
N GLY A 81 -21.29 -1.07 7.87
CA GLY A 81 -21.35 0.30 7.36
C GLY A 81 -20.44 1.24 8.15
N ILE A 82 -20.56 1.21 9.48
CA ILE A 82 -19.70 1.95 10.41
C ILE A 82 -18.23 1.58 10.22
N MET A 83 -17.92 0.28 10.17
CA MET A 83 -16.54 -0.19 9.96
C MET A 83 -15.96 0.28 8.61
N LEU A 84 -16.73 0.16 7.53
CA LEU A 84 -16.27 0.56 6.20
C LEU A 84 -16.04 2.06 6.10
N LYS A 85 -16.88 2.88 6.75
CA LYS A 85 -16.69 4.32 6.85
C LYS A 85 -15.42 4.66 7.65
N SER A 86 -15.26 4.07 8.83
CA SER A 86 -14.08 4.30 9.68
C SER A 86 -12.78 3.92 8.96
N LEU A 87 -12.73 2.73 8.33
CA LEU A 87 -11.55 2.31 7.58
C LEU A 87 -11.21 3.22 6.39
N ARG A 88 -12.21 3.85 5.76
CA ARG A 88 -12.03 4.69 4.58
C ARG A 88 -11.68 6.14 4.92
N ASP A 89 -12.33 6.69 5.96
CA ASP A 89 -12.37 8.13 6.17
C ASP A 89 -11.62 8.58 7.43
N GLU A 90 -11.48 7.70 8.43
CA GLU A 90 -10.87 8.04 9.73
C GLU A 90 -9.37 7.69 9.79
N HIS A 91 -8.79 7.19 8.69
CA HIS A 91 -7.36 6.93 8.63
C HIS A 91 -6.55 8.23 8.47
N LEU A 92 -5.42 8.35 9.15
CA LEU A 92 -4.53 9.53 9.06
C LEU A 92 -3.46 9.40 7.97
N LEU A 93 -3.61 8.44 7.06
CA LEU A 93 -2.61 8.15 6.04
C LEU A 93 -2.47 9.31 5.04
N LYS A 94 -1.24 9.74 4.79
CA LYS A 94 -0.88 10.70 3.74
C LYS A 94 -0.19 10.05 2.53
N LEU A 95 0.02 8.74 2.62
CA LEU A 95 0.71 7.93 1.62
C LEU A 95 -0.14 6.70 1.29
N CYS A 96 -0.10 6.27 0.03
CA CYS A 96 -0.64 4.97 -0.35
C CYS A 96 0.20 3.84 0.30
N PRO A 97 -0.40 2.96 1.14
CA PRO A 97 0.34 1.89 1.81
C PRO A 97 0.98 0.89 0.86
N ALA A 98 0.39 0.71 -0.32
CA ALA A 98 0.88 -0.19 -1.36
C ALA A 98 2.12 0.38 -2.05
N CYS A 99 2.05 1.58 -2.62
CA CYS A 99 3.14 2.08 -3.46
C CYS A 99 4.05 3.13 -2.81
N GLY A 100 3.64 3.75 -1.69
CA GLY A 100 4.39 4.84 -1.04
C GLY A 100 4.18 6.23 -1.65
N ASN A 101 3.26 6.38 -2.60
CA ASN A 101 2.99 7.67 -3.24
C ASN A 101 2.27 8.62 -2.29
N ILE A 102 2.58 9.91 -2.38
CA ILE A 102 1.86 10.96 -1.65
C ILE A 102 0.39 11.06 -2.09
N GLY A 103 -0.47 11.39 -1.13
CA GLY A 103 -1.90 11.50 -1.28
C GLY A 103 -2.63 10.56 -0.32
N SER A 104 -3.57 11.11 0.44
CA SER A 104 -4.49 10.33 1.27
C SER A 104 -5.29 9.39 0.36
N PRO A 105 -5.19 8.06 0.54
CA PRO A 105 -6.11 7.15 -0.12
C PRO A 105 -7.55 7.51 0.24
N THR A 106 -8.48 7.30 -0.68
CA THR A 106 -9.92 7.54 -0.46
C THR A 106 -10.75 6.30 -0.78
N THR A 107 -10.09 5.19 -1.14
CA THR A 107 -10.74 3.91 -1.44
C THR A 107 -10.18 2.81 -0.55
N LEU A 108 -11.00 1.77 -0.34
CA LEU A 108 -10.59 0.53 0.29
C LEU A 108 -10.36 -0.52 -0.79
N ASP A 109 -9.21 -1.18 -0.74
CA ASP A 109 -8.90 -2.35 -1.56
C ASP A 109 -9.10 -3.63 -0.75
N HIS A 110 -9.63 -4.65 -1.42
CA HIS A 110 -9.67 -6.01 -0.90
C HIS A 110 -8.37 -6.74 -1.25
N TYR A 111 -7.54 -7.05 -0.27
CA TYR A 111 -6.28 -7.74 -0.48
C TYR A 111 -6.48 -9.04 -1.30
N LEU A 112 -7.37 -9.92 -0.85
CA LEU A 112 -8.00 -10.95 -1.66
C LEU A 112 -9.29 -10.40 -2.29
N PRO A 113 -9.39 -10.34 -3.63
CA PRO A 113 -10.43 -9.59 -4.33
C PRO A 113 -11.82 -10.17 -4.09
N LYS A 114 -12.79 -9.31 -3.76
CA LYS A 114 -14.19 -9.71 -3.48
C LYS A 114 -14.86 -10.48 -4.62
N ALA A 115 -14.38 -10.33 -5.85
CA ALA A 115 -14.89 -11.09 -6.99
C ALA A 115 -14.53 -12.60 -6.92
N LYS A 116 -13.38 -12.96 -6.35
CA LYS A 116 -12.93 -14.35 -6.19
C LYS A 116 -13.14 -14.87 -4.76
N TYR A 117 -13.13 -13.96 -3.79
CA TYR A 117 -13.28 -14.24 -2.37
C TYR A 117 -14.42 -13.41 -1.77
N PRO A 118 -15.68 -13.59 -2.24
CA PRO A 118 -16.79 -12.75 -1.80
C PRO A 118 -17.06 -12.84 -0.30
N HIS A 119 -16.77 -13.98 0.34
CA HIS A 119 -16.89 -14.16 1.78
C HIS A 119 -15.90 -13.33 2.62
N PHE A 120 -14.93 -12.65 2.01
CA PHE A 120 -14.06 -11.68 2.70
C PHE A 120 -14.39 -10.22 2.37
N SER A 121 -15.56 -9.95 1.77
CA SER A 121 -15.96 -8.60 1.35
C SER A 121 -16.03 -7.60 2.50
N ILE A 122 -16.41 -8.05 3.69
CA ILE A 122 -16.51 -7.24 4.92
C ILE A 122 -15.49 -7.64 6.00
N THR A 123 -14.48 -8.44 5.65
CA THR A 123 -13.41 -8.82 6.57
C THR A 123 -12.44 -7.65 6.73
N PRO A 124 -12.36 -6.97 7.89
CA PRO A 124 -11.50 -5.80 8.07
C PRO A 124 -10.03 -6.09 7.77
N ALA A 125 -9.51 -7.26 8.19
CA ALA A 125 -8.13 -7.65 7.87
C ALA A 125 -7.86 -7.85 6.37
N ASN A 126 -8.89 -7.94 5.53
CA ASN A 126 -8.81 -8.01 4.08
C ASN A 126 -8.97 -6.63 3.41
N LEU A 127 -9.31 -5.59 4.16
CA LEU A 127 -9.59 -4.25 3.68
C LEU A 127 -8.47 -3.30 4.08
N SER A 128 -7.89 -2.59 3.11
CA SER A 128 -6.88 -1.56 3.40
C SER A 128 -7.05 -0.35 2.50
N PRO A 129 -6.80 0.86 3.00
CA PRO A 129 -6.76 2.06 2.16
C PRO A 129 -5.73 1.90 1.03
N MET A 130 -6.10 2.27 -0.19
CA MET A 130 -5.23 2.18 -1.36
C MET A 130 -5.56 3.30 -2.34
N CYS A 131 -4.56 3.82 -3.08
CA CYS A 131 -4.86 4.80 -4.12
C CYS A 131 -5.49 4.12 -5.35
N THR A 132 -6.35 4.86 -6.07
CA THR A 132 -7.10 4.38 -7.24
C THR A 132 -6.21 3.76 -8.31
N LYS A 133 -5.00 4.32 -8.54
CA LYS A 133 -4.05 3.78 -9.52
C LYS A 133 -3.55 2.39 -9.13
N CYS A 134 -3.23 2.16 -7.85
CA CYS A 134 -2.79 0.84 -7.39
C CYS A 134 -3.94 -0.15 -7.41
N GLN A 135 -5.13 0.27 -6.98
CA GLN A 135 -6.33 -0.58 -6.99
C GLN A 135 -6.67 -1.05 -8.41
N GLY A 136 -6.64 -0.13 -9.39
CA GLY A 136 -6.89 -0.47 -10.80
C GLY A 136 -5.83 -1.41 -11.38
N LEU A 137 -4.54 -1.18 -11.10
CA LEU A 137 -3.46 -2.06 -11.55
C LEU A 137 -3.50 -3.43 -10.88
N LYS A 138 -3.84 -3.50 -9.59
CA LYS A 138 -4.00 -4.75 -8.85
C LYS A 138 -5.17 -5.56 -9.38
N GLY A 139 -6.33 -4.93 -9.55
CA GLY A 139 -7.56 -5.59 -9.99
C GLY A 139 -7.85 -6.85 -9.17
N GLU A 140 -8.08 -7.97 -9.85
CA GLU A 140 -8.33 -9.27 -9.22
C GLU A 140 -7.10 -10.17 -9.12
N LYS A 141 -5.90 -9.62 -9.32
CA LYS A 141 -4.66 -10.40 -9.25
C LYS A 141 -4.36 -10.75 -7.80
N THR A 142 -3.83 -11.95 -7.56
CA THR A 142 -3.42 -12.42 -6.23
C THR A 142 -2.09 -13.15 -6.27
N GLY A 143 -1.90 -14.00 -7.29
CA GLY A 143 -0.70 -14.78 -7.57
C GLY A 143 -0.96 -15.70 -8.77
N ASN A 144 0.01 -16.56 -9.09
CA ASN A 144 -0.10 -17.63 -10.07
C ASN A 144 0.72 -18.87 -9.61
N LYS A 145 0.82 -19.91 -10.44
CA LYS A 145 1.56 -21.15 -10.12
C LYS A 145 3.07 -20.92 -9.86
N LYS A 146 3.68 -19.93 -10.52
CA LYS A 146 5.12 -19.60 -10.39
C LYS A 146 5.39 -18.63 -9.23
N GLU A 147 4.49 -17.67 -9.05
CA GLU A 147 4.56 -16.60 -8.04
C GLU A 147 3.27 -16.66 -7.21
N PRO A 148 3.26 -17.37 -6.08
CA PRO A 148 2.02 -17.66 -5.34
C PRO A 148 1.36 -16.41 -4.74
N GLN A 149 2.09 -15.30 -4.70
CA GLN A 149 1.65 -14.04 -4.14
C GLN A 149 2.33 -12.89 -4.88
N PHE A 150 1.53 -11.97 -5.40
CA PHE A 150 2.04 -10.80 -6.11
C PHE A 150 2.19 -9.56 -5.24
N PHE A 151 1.36 -9.41 -4.20
CA PHE A 151 1.28 -8.16 -3.46
C PHE A 151 1.72 -8.31 -2.02
N ILE A 152 2.41 -7.29 -1.53
CA ILE A 152 2.73 -7.15 -0.13
C ILE A 152 1.44 -6.84 0.63
N HIS A 153 1.13 -7.65 1.65
CA HIS A 153 0.01 -7.38 2.55
C HIS A 153 0.39 -6.30 3.59
N PRO A 154 -0.33 -5.17 3.68
CA PRO A 154 0.04 -4.06 4.57
C PRO A 154 0.01 -4.40 6.06
N TYR A 155 -0.86 -5.32 6.51
CA TYR A 155 -0.97 -5.72 7.91
C TYR A 155 -0.06 -6.88 8.33
N PHE A 156 0.20 -7.84 7.43
CA PHE A 156 0.85 -9.11 7.79
C PHE A 156 2.34 -9.16 7.41
N HIS A 157 2.77 -8.39 6.41
CA HIS A 157 4.19 -8.34 6.01
C HIS A 157 4.96 -7.27 6.77
N LYS A 158 5.30 -7.59 8.03
CA LYS A 158 6.03 -6.70 8.96
C LYS A 158 7.36 -6.20 8.43
N PHE A 159 8.00 -6.93 7.50
CA PHE A 159 9.28 -6.53 6.93
C PHE A 159 9.24 -5.18 6.20
N THR A 160 8.05 -4.67 5.87
CA THR A 160 7.85 -3.33 5.28
C THR A 160 7.94 -2.16 6.27
N GLU A 161 8.24 -2.42 7.54
CA GLU A 161 8.76 -1.42 8.49
C GLU A 161 10.16 -0.95 8.10
N PHE A 162 10.94 -1.84 7.50
CA PHE A 162 12.24 -1.50 6.96
C PHE A 162 12.10 -1.05 5.50
N GLN A 163 13.11 -0.35 5.01
CA GLN A 163 13.19 0.06 3.61
C GLN A 163 13.19 -1.16 2.68
N ILE A 164 12.28 -1.16 1.69
CA ILE A 164 12.13 -2.23 0.70
C ILE A 164 12.65 -1.87 -0.68
N LEU A 165 12.85 -0.59 -0.97
CA LEU A 165 13.34 -0.08 -2.24
C LEU A 165 14.57 0.82 -2.04
N THR A 166 15.47 0.83 -3.00
CA THR A 166 16.58 1.78 -3.09
C THR A 166 16.57 2.43 -4.49
N LEU A 167 17.09 3.65 -4.57
CA LEU A 167 17.19 4.42 -5.80
C LEU A 167 18.66 4.70 -6.10
N LYS A 168 19.12 4.32 -7.29
CA LYS A 168 20.39 4.81 -7.83
C LYS A 168 20.13 6.05 -8.67
N ILE A 169 20.81 7.14 -8.34
CA ILE A 169 20.84 8.39 -9.11
C ILE A 169 22.21 8.48 -9.78
N SER A 170 22.25 8.70 -11.10
CA SER A 170 23.53 8.85 -11.82
C SER A 170 23.54 10.13 -12.66
N PRO A 171 24.70 10.78 -12.84
CA PRO A 171 24.85 12.03 -13.59
C PRO A 171 24.43 11.87 -15.07
N PRO A 172 24.21 13.00 -15.78
CA PRO A 172 24.38 14.38 -15.33
C PRO A 172 23.24 14.86 -14.39
N PHE A 173 23.56 15.54 -13.29
CA PHE A 173 22.60 15.82 -12.20
C PHE A 173 21.56 16.91 -12.47
N ASN A 174 21.76 17.73 -13.51
CA ASN A 174 20.71 18.60 -14.06
C ASN A 174 19.60 17.79 -14.78
N GLN A 175 19.90 16.56 -15.21
CA GLN A 175 18.96 15.64 -15.86
C GLN A 175 19.35 14.18 -15.53
N PRO A 176 19.22 13.76 -14.26
CA PRO A 176 19.78 12.49 -13.81
C PRO A 176 19.00 11.31 -14.35
N SER A 177 19.70 10.17 -14.41
CA SER A 177 19.07 8.87 -14.60
C SER A 177 18.72 8.24 -13.26
N PHE A 178 17.60 7.52 -13.23
CA PHE A 178 17.02 6.93 -12.03
C PHE A 178 16.82 5.43 -12.23
N ILE A 179 17.37 4.62 -11.34
CA ILE A 179 17.13 3.17 -11.32
C ILE A 179 16.58 2.80 -9.95
N LEU A 180 15.31 2.41 -9.91
CA LEU A 180 14.64 1.95 -8.69
C LEU A 180 14.71 0.42 -8.60
N SER A 181 15.18 -0.11 -7.47
CA SER A 181 15.33 -1.56 -7.30
C SER A 181 14.98 -2.00 -5.88
N PRO A 182 14.71 -3.31 -5.65
CA PRO A 182 14.58 -3.84 -4.29
C PRO A 182 15.85 -3.56 -3.47
N HIS A 183 15.67 -3.16 -2.21
CA HIS A 183 16.80 -2.91 -1.32
C HIS A 183 17.65 -4.18 -1.13
N PRO A 184 19.00 -4.13 -1.24
CA PRO A 184 19.89 -5.31 -1.25
C PRO A 184 19.77 -6.25 -0.04
N ARG A 185 19.32 -5.72 1.11
CA ARG A 185 19.03 -6.51 2.32
C ARG A 185 18.03 -7.65 2.10
N TRP A 186 17.19 -7.58 1.07
CA TRP A 186 16.14 -8.56 0.84
C TRP A 186 16.61 -9.65 -0.10
N THR A 187 16.47 -10.89 0.35
CA THR A 187 16.77 -12.10 -0.41
C THR A 187 15.60 -13.09 -0.34
N GLY A 188 15.71 -14.21 -1.06
CA GLY A 188 14.74 -15.30 -1.00
C GLY A 188 13.32 -14.87 -1.39
N TRP A 189 12.33 -15.32 -0.61
CA TRP A 189 10.91 -15.06 -0.91
C TRP A 189 10.52 -13.59 -0.79
N ARG A 190 11.18 -12.81 0.08
CA ARG A 190 10.90 -11.37 0.24
C ARG A 190 11.31 -10.59 -1.01
N LEU A 191 12.50 -10.87 -1.53
CA LEU A 191 12.96 -10.28 -2.78
C LEU A 191 11.98 -10.57 -3.91
N LYS A 192 11.61 -11.85 -4.09
CA LYS A 192 10.63 -12.26 -5.10
C LYS A 192 9.31 -11.49 -4.97
N LEU A 193 8.77 -11.40 -3.75
CA LEU A 193 7.53 -10.70 -3.48
C LEU A 193 7.64 -9.18 -3.75
N ILE A 194 8.73 -8.53 -3.33
CA ILE A 194 8.96 -7.10 -3.61
C ILE A 194 9.02 -6.87 -5.12
N THR A 195 9.76 -7.71 -5.85
CA THR A 195 9.86 -7.65 -7.32
C THR A 195 8.50 -7.83 -7.99
N SER A 196 7.71 -8.84 -7.60
CA SER A 196 6.35 -9.02 -8.14
C SER A 196 5.47 -7.81 -7.81
N HIS A 197 5.54 -7.27 -6.59
CA HIS A 197 4.75 -6.12 -6.17
C HIS A 197 5.08 -4.86 -6.97
N MET A 198 6.37 -4.60 -7.20
CA MET A 198 6.83 -3.50 -8.04
C MET A 198 6.32 -3.63 -9.48
N ARG A 199 6.44 -4.83 -10.06
CA ARG A 199 6.00 -5.12 -11.43
C ARG A 199 4.49 -4.94 -11.57
N GLU A 200 3.71 -5.60 -10.73
CA GLU A 200 2.25 -5.64 -10.86
C GLU A 200 1.57 -4.29 -10.59
N LEU A 201 2.24 -3.37 -9.85
CA LEU A 201 1.77 -2.01 -9.58
C LEU A 201 2.49 -0.93 -10.40
N GLU A 202 3.32 -1.35 -11.37
CA GLU A 202 4.11 -0.48 -12.26
C GLU A 202 4.89 0.60 -11.49
N ILE A 203 5.45 0.24 -10.33
CA ILE A 203 6.07 1.20 -9.39
C ILE A 203 7.20 1.97 -10.08
N GLU A 204 8.14 1.27 -10.72
CA GLU A 204 9.29 1.88 -11.39
C GLU A 204 8.89 2.93 -12.44
N LYS A 205 7.98 2.58 -13.36
CA LYS A 205 7.48 3.49 -14.40
C LYS A 205 6.85 4.76 -13.81
N ARG A 206 6.14 4.62 -12.70
CA ARG A 206 5.45 5.74 -12.04
C ARG A 206 6.40 6.64 -11.25
N TYR A 207 7.46 6.06 -10.71
CA TYR A 207 8.48 6.75 -9.91
C TYR A 207 9.33 7.69 -10.76
N VAL A 208 9.71 7.29 -11.99
CA VAL A 208 10.62 8.09 -12.83
C VAL A 208 10.11 9.52 -13.05
N ASN A 209 8.81 9.70 -13.29
CA ASN A 209 8.25 11.04 -13.48
C ASN A 209 8.26 11.86 -12.18
N PHE A 210 8.02 11.21 -11.05
CA PHE A 210 8.09 11.85 -9.74
C PHE A 210 9.53 12.32 -9.45
N PHE A 211 10.53 11.46 -9.63
CA PHE A 211 11.93 11.81 -9.35
C PHE A 211 12.46 12.93 -10.24
N LYS A 212 12.07 12.98 -11.52
CA LYS A 212 12.41 14.11 -12.39
C LYS A 212 11.85 15.43 -11.87
N ALA A 213 10.59 15.45 -11.45
CA ALA A 213 9.97 16.65 -10.90
C ALA A 213 10.60 17.04 -9.56
N GLU A 214 10.89 16.07 -8.70
CA GLU A 214 11.51 16.31 -7.40
C GLU A 214 12.96 16.79 -7.53
N ASN A 215 13.71 16.30 -8.53
CA ASN A 215 15.04 16.81 -8.88
C ASN A 215 15.04 18.30 -9.23
N ILE A 216 14.09 18.73 -10.07
CA ILE A 216 13.94 20.15 -10.44
C ILE A 216 13.65 21.00 -9.20
N ARG A 217 12.76 20.54 -8.32
CA ARG A 217 12.44 21.23 -7.06
C ARG A 217 13.65 21.30 -6.14
N LEU A 218 14.39 20.21 -6.00
CA LEU A 218 15.60 20.13 -5.19
C LEU A 218 16.63 21.15 -5.68
N ILE A 219 16.95 21.16 -6.98
CA ILE A 219 17.91 22.13 -7.56
C ILE A 219 17.46 23.57 -7.29
N ARG A 220 16.17 23.88 -7.51
CA ARG A 220 15.61 25.21 -7.25
C ARG A 220 15.73 25.60 -5.77
N HIS A 221 15.42 24.69 -4.86
CA HIS A 221 15.55 24.91 -3.42
C HIS A 221 17.01 25.07 -2.99
N SER A 222 17.94 24.28 -3.53
CA SER A 222 19.37 24.43 -3.26
C SER A 222 19.89 25.79 -3.71
N SER A 223 19.51 26.27 -4.91
CA SER A 223 19.84 27.62 -5.38
C SER A 223 19.34 28.72 -4.42
N ILE A 224 18.09 28.59 -3.94
CA ILE A 224 17.53 29.54 -2.96
C ILE A 224 18.30 29.51 -1.63
N ARG A 225 18.65 28.33 -1.15
CA ARG A 225 19.38 28.14 0.12
C ARG A 225 20.77 28.75 0.07
N ARG A 226 21.53 28.46 -1.00
CA ARG A 226 22.85 29.08 -1.24
C ARG A 226 22.78 30.60 -1.21
N ARG A 227 21.80 31.21 -1.91
CA ARG A 227 21.60 32.67 -1.90
C ARG A 227 21.29 33.25 -0.52
N LYS A 228 20.71 32.44 0.37
CA LYS A 228 20.41 32.83 1.76
C LYS A 228 21.54 32.47 2.73
N GLY A 229 22.67 31.96 2.25
CA GLY A 229 23.78 31.49 3.10
C GLY A 229 23.42 30.29 3.97
N GLN A 230 22.43 29.49 3.55
CA GLN A 230 22.02 28.27 4.25
C GLN A 230 22.78 27.07 3.69
N ASP A 231 23.20 26.17 4.57
CA ASP A 231 23.82 24.91 4.18
C ASP A 231 22.82 24.01 3.43
N VAL A 232 23.26 23.47 2.29
CA VAL A 232 22.43 22.63 1.42
C VAL A 232 22.36 21.20 1.95
N PHE A 233 23.46 20.68 2.49
CA PHE A 233 23.51 19.34 3.05
C PHE A 233 22.61 19.23 4.27
N ASP A 234 22.78 20.11 5.26
CA ASP A 234 22.00 20.12 6.52
C ASP A 234 20.50 20.21 6.23
N ALA A 235 20.14 20.97 5.19
CA ALA A 235 18.77 21.13 4.75
C ALA A 235 18.15 19.86 4.13
N ILE A 236 18.93 19.12 3.34
CA ILE A 236 18.51 17.86 2.73
C ILE A 236 18.46 16.77 3.81
N GLU A 237 19.43 16.76 4.73
CA GLU A 237 19.48 15.85 5.86
C GLU A 237 18.25 16.02 6.75
N SER A 238 17.99 17.25 7.22
CA SER A 238 16.79 17.59 8.00
C SER A 238 15.51 17.15 7.29
N LYS A 239 15.43 17.35 5.96
CA LYS A 239 14.26 16.94 5.19
C LYS A 239 14.11 15.43 5.11
N CYS A 240 15.21 14.70 4.97
CA CYS A 240 15.21 13.25 4.93
C CYS A 240 14.77 12.65 6.28
N GLU A 241 15.25 13.21 7.39
CA GLU A 241 14.84 12.81 8.74
C GLU A 241 13.34 13.01 8.98
N GLU A 242 12.78 14.15 8.56
CA GLU A 242 11.32 14.41 8.62
C GLU A 242 10.53 13.36 7.84
N LEU A 243 11.04 12.95 6.67
CA LEU A 243 10.37 12.02 5.75
C LEU A 243 10.50 10.55 6.18
N GLU A 244 11.39 10.22 7.12
CA GLU A 244 11.56 8.86 7.64
C GLU A 244 10.27 8.34 8.29
N TYR A 245 9.53 9.25 8.94
CA TYR A 245 8.19 9.01 9.45
C TYR A 245 7.12 9.47 8.44
N PRO A 246 6.06 8.69 8.17
CA PRO A 246 5.68 7.44 8.84
C PRO A 246 6.33 6.18 8.25
N THR A 247 7.16 6.29 7.22
CA THR A 247 7.78 5.11 6.59
C THR A 247 9.01 5.42 5.75
N LYS A 248 9.99 4.51 5.80
CA LYS A 248 11.17 4.44 4.91
C LYS A 248 10.87 4.02 3.46
N ASN A 249 9.60 4.05 3.07
CA ASN A 249 9.11 3.52 1.80
C ASN A 249 8.21 4.52 1.06
N SER A 250 8.27 5.80 1.46
CA SER A 250 7.68 6.89 0.69
C SER A 250 8.60 7.25 -0.47
N TRP A 251 8.02 7.79 -1.55
CA TRP A 251 8.80 8.15 -2.74
C TRP A 251 9.78 9.28 -2.41
N GLU A 252 9.34 10.23 -1.61
CA GLU A 252 10.15 11.35 -1.13
C GLU A 252 11.32 10.86 -0.28
N TYR A 253 11.07 10.02 0.74
CA TYR A 253 12.16 9.50 1.58
C TYR A 253 13.22 8.78 0.75
N ILE A 254 12.80 7.89 -0.15
CA ILE A 254 13.73 7.15 -1.02
C ILE A 254 14.54 8.12 -1.89
N PHE A 255 13.92 9.18 -2.41
CA PHE A 255 14.63 10.18 -3.21
C PHE A 255 15.67 10.94 -2.38
N TYR A 256 15.27 11.56 -1.26
CA TYR A 256 16.17 12.39 -0.45
C TYR A 256 17.30 11.56 0.19
N LEU A 257 17.02 10.33 0.64
CA LEU A 257 18.04 9.42 1.14
C LEU A 257 19.09 9.12 0.06
N SER A 258 18.65 8.81 -1.17
CA SER A 258 19.56 8.51 -2.28
C SER A 258 20.32 9.73 -2.81
N VAL A 259 19.87 10.95 -2.50
CA VAL A 259 20.66 12.17 -2.71
C VAL A 259 21.74 12.29 -1.65
N LEU A 260 21.39 12.12 -0.36
CA LEU A 260 22.35 12.21 0.75
C LEU A 260 23.46 11.17 0.67
N GLU A 261 23.14 9.97 0.23
CA GLU A 261 24.11 8.88 0.03
C GLU A 261 24.97 9.06 -1.25
N ASN A 262 24.77 10.14 -2.02
CA ASN A 262 25.48 10.42 -3.25
C ASN A 262 26.35 11.68 -3.12
N GLU A 263 27.62 11.49 -2.75
CA GLU A 263 28.60 12.56 -2.54
C GLU A 263 28.75 13.49 -3.76
N GLU A 264 28.83 12.94 -4.97
CA GLU A 264 28.93 13.74 -6.21
C GLU A 264 27.68 14.61 -6.41
N PHE A 265 26.50 14.10 -6.07
CA PHE A 265 25.27 14.87 -6.22
C PHE A 265 25.16 15.96 -5.14
N ILE A 266 25.59 15.69 -3.92
CA ILE A 266 25.67 16.70 -2.86
C ILE A 266 26.65 17.81 -3.24
N GLU A 267 27.82 17.47 -3.79
CA GLU A 267 28.80 18.43 -4.29
C GLU A 267 28.20 19.29 -5.41
N TYR A 268 27.54 18.67 -6.39
CA TYR A 268 26.81 19.37 -7.43
C TYR A 268 25.76 20.35 -6.86
N LEU A 269 24.99 19.92 -5.85
CA LEU A 269 23.95 20.71 -5.21
C LEU A 269 24.49 21.80 -4.27
N SER A 270 25.72 21.70 -3.80
CA SER A 270 26.33 22.65 -2.86
C SER A 270 27.24 23.68 -3.54
N ASN A 271 28.01 23.27 -4.55
CA ASN A 271 29.13 24.05 -5.06
C ASN A 271 29.10 24.31 -6.57
N GLU A 272 28.53 23.42 -7.39
CA GLU A 272 28.53 23.58 -8.85
C GLU A 272 27.48 24.56 -9.38
N GLU A 273 27.58 24.94 -10.66
CA GLU A 273 26.62 25.82 -11.33
C GLU A 273 25.27 25.11 -11.54
N LEU A 274 24.22 25.65 -10.93
CA LEU A 274 22.87 25.10 -11.00
C LEU A 274 22.06 25.76 -12.13
N PRO A 275 21.30 24.98 -12.92
CA PRO A 275 20.42 25.53 -13.95
C PRO A 275 19.31 26.39 -13.32
N ILE A 276 18.93 27.44 -14.04
CA ILE A 276 17.81 28.30 -13.67
C ILE A 276 16.53 27.68 -14.23
N TYR A 277 15.69 27.15 -13.34
CA TYR A 277 14.33 26.74 -13.69
C TYR A 277 13.36 27.91 -13.43
N PRO A 278 12.36 28.14 -14.31
CA PRO A 278 11.31 29.13 -14.08
C PRO A 278 10.47 28.84 -12.82
#